data_AF-A0A2H3KB01-F1
#
_entry.id   AF-A0A2H3KB01-F1
#
_cell.length_a   1.000
_cell.length_b   1.000
_cell.length_c   1.000
_cell.angle_alpha   90.00
_cell.angle_beta   90.00
_cell.angle_gamma   90.00
#
_symmetry.space_group_name_H-M   'P 1'
#
loop_
_entity.id
_entity.type
_entity.pdbx_description
1 polymer ?
#
loop_
_entity_poly.entity_id
_entity_poly.type
_entity_poly.pdbx_seq_one_letter_code
_entity_poly.pdbx_strand_id
1 'polypeptide(L)'
;MKNIIKGINQILAEWDPLDLGGDISSDEYQSYVPQIMKHIKNEKSLTYCLEQIFINNLETGYDRNNDEHKKKLAAVVEKIIKLQT
;
A
#
# COMPACT_ATOMS: atom_id res chain seq x y z
N MET A 1 -1.28 -11.54 -13.62
CA MET A 1 -2.34 -10.93 -12.78
C MET A 1 -2.39 -11.51 -11.38
N LYS A 2 -2.60 -12.83 -11.17
CA LYS A 2 -2.58 -13.44 -9.82
C LYS A 2 -1.27 -13.16 -9.03
N ASN A 3 -0.12 -13.16 -9.71
CA ASN A 3 1.17 -12.89 -9.07
C ASN A 3 1.35 -11.44 -8.61
N ILE A 4 0.77 -10.47 -9.34
CA ILE A 4 0.84 -9.03 -8.97
C ILE A 4 -0.06 -8.77 -7.76
N ILE A 5 -1.27 -9.34 -7.74
CA ILE A 5 -2.20 -9.22 -6.60
C ILE A 5 -1.54 -9.75 -5.33
N LYS A 6 -0.96 -10.95 -5.39
CA LYS A 6 -0.24 -11.56 -4.25
C LYS A 6 0.96 -10.70 -3.82
N GLY A 7 1.71 -10.16 -4.78
CA GLY A 7 2.85 -9.28 -4.49
C GLY A 7 2.45 -7.99 -3.80
N ILE A 8 1.37 -7.33 -4.24
CA ILE A 8 0.84 -6.12 -3.58
C ILE A 8 0.45 -6.46 -2.14
N ASN A 9 -0.30 -7.54 -1.94
CA ASN A 9 -0.76 -7.94 -0.61
C ASN A 9 0.41 -8.19 0.34
N GLN A 10 1.44 -8.89 -0.14
CA GLN A 10 2.64 -9.17 0.63
C GLN A 10 3.41 -7.89 0.97
N ILE A 11 3.60 -6.96 0.02
CA ILE A 11 4.31 -5.69 0.29
C ILE A 11 3.58 -4.88 1.37
N LEU A 12 2.24 -4.84 1.33
CA LEU A 12 1.45 -4.11 2.31
C LEU A 12 1.49 -4.78 3.69
N ALA A 13 1.39 -6.11 3.74
CA ALA A 13 1.52 -6.87 4.99
C ALA A 13 2.92 -6.74 5.62
N GLU A 14 3.99 -6.72 4.81
CA GLU A 14 5.36 -6.49 5.29
C GLU A 14 5.59 -5.06 5.78
N TRP A 15 4.87 -4.08 5.22
CA TRP A 15 4.97 -2.70 5.66
C TRP A 15 4.29 -2.48 7.02
N ASP A 16 3.26 -3.26 7.31
CA ASP A 16 2.47 -3.23 8.55
C ASP A 16 2.16 -1.81 9.06
N PRO A 17 1.52 -0.95 8.24
CA PRO A 17 1.17 0.41 8.65
C PRO A 17 0.18 0.47 9.82
N LEU A 18 -0.38 -0.66 10.23
CA LEU A 18 -1.32 -0.78 11.35
C LEU A 18 -0.66 -1.25 12.65
N ASP A 19 0.62 -1.68 12.61
CA ASP A 19 1.32 -2.32 13.74
C ASP A 19 0.52 -3.51 14.32
N LEU A 20 -0.21 -4.22 13.46
CA LEU A 20 -1.10 -5.32 13.86
C LEU A 20 -0.41 -6.68 13.78
N GLY A 21 0.82 -6.74 13.26
CA GLY A 21 1.51 -7.98 12.93
C GLY A 21 1.01 -8.56 11.61
N GLY A 22 1.94 -8.93 10.72
CA GLY A 22 1.69 -9.21 9.31
C GLY A 22 0.69 -10.33 8.94
N ASP A 23 0.21 -11.13 9.91
CA ASP A 23 -0.81 -12.17 9.66
C ASP A 23 -2.26 -11.62 9.71
N ILE A 24 -2.54 -10.58 10.50
CA ILE A 24 -3.90 -10.02 10.63
C ILE A 24 -4.24 -9.10 9.45
N SER A 25 -3.23 -8.47 8.84
CA SER A 25 -3.44 -7.44 7.82
C SER A 25 -3.61 -7.97 6.39
N SER A 26 -3.30 -9.25 6.13
CA SER A 26 -3.35 -9.84 4.77
C SER A 26 -4.75 -9.82 4.18
N ASP A 27 -5.79 -10.12 4.96
CA ASP A 27 -7.17 -10.19 4.46
C ASP A 27 -7.77 -8.79 4.26
N GLU A 28 -7.37 -7.80 5.08
CA GLU A 28 -7.85 -6.42 4.96
C GLU A 28 -7.31 -5.75 3.69
N TYR A 29 -6.01 -5.90 3.41
CA TYR A 29 -5.38 -5.33 2.23
C TYR A 29 -5.90 -5.91 0.92
N GLN A 30 -6.32 -7.18 0.92
CA GLN A 30 -6.81 -7.87 -0.27
C GLN A 30 -8.01 -7.14 -0.90
N SER A 31 -8.87 -6.51 -0.09
CA SER A 31 -10.04 -5.76 -0.54
C SER A 31 -9.67 -4.51 -1.36
N TYR A 32 -8.50 -3.92 -1.11
CA TYR A 32 -8.02 -2.71 -1.78
C TYR A 32 -7.13 -3.01 -3.00
N VAL A 33 -6.59 -4.23 -3.12
CA VAL A 33 -5.70 -4.61 -4.24
C VAL A 33 -6.28 -4.28 -5.63
N PRO A 34 -7.57 -4.53 -5.93
CA PRO A 34 -8.15 -4.17 -7.23
C PRO A 34 -8.11 -2.66 -7.52
N GLN A 35 -8.26 -1.82 -6.50
CA GLN A 35 -8.18 -0.37 -6.63
C GLN A 35 -6.73 0.08 -6.87
N ILE A 36 -5.79 -0.45 -6.08
CA ILE A 36 -4.35 -0.18 -6.20
C ILE A 36 -3.86 -0.55 -7.61
N MET A 37 -4.30 -1.70 -8.14
CA MET A 37 -3.96 -2.15 -9.49
C MET A 37 -4.38 -1.18 -10.61
N LYS A 38 -5.41 -0.34 -10.41
CA LYS A 38 -5.80 0.66 -11.42
C LYS A 38 -4.77 1.77 -11.56
N HIS A 39 -3.98 2.02 -10.51
CA HIS A 39 -3.03 3.13 -10.43
C HIS A 39 -1.57 2.69 -10.52
N ILE A 40 -1.30 1.38 -10.56
CA ILE A 40 0.04 0.78 -10.48
C ILE A 40 1.07 1.32 -11.48
N LYS A 41 0.65 1.84 -12.64
CA LYS A 41 1.54 2.39 -13.68
C LYS A 41 1.95 3.85 -13.46
N ASN A 42 1.36 4.52 -12.47
CA ASN A 42 1.56 5.94 -12.23
C ASN A 42 1.86 6.17 -10.75
N GLU A 43 3.12 6.49 -10.46
CA GLU A 43 3.62 6.70 -9.09
C GLU A 43 2.78 7.71 -8.31
N LYS A 44 2.54 8.91 -8.85
CA LYS A 44 1.76 9.95 -8.17
C LYS A 44 0.34 9.50 -7.86
N SER A 45 -0.30 8.84 -8.82
CA SER A 45 -1.66 8.34 -8.66
C SER A 45 -1.74 7.17 -7.68
N LEU A 46 -0.72 6.30 -7.66
CA LEU A 46 -0.62 5.18 -6.74
C LEU A 46 -0.37 5.67 -5.31
N THR A 47 0.54 6.62 -5.12
CA THR A 47 0.79 7.27 -3.82
C THR A 47 -0.51 7.86 -3.29
N TYR A 48 -1.21 8.66 -4.09
CA TYR A 48 -2.49 9.25 -3.67
C TYR A 48 -3.53 8.18 -3.30
N CYS A 49 -3.66 7.12 -4.10
CA CYS A 49 -4.58 6.01 -3.81
C CYS A 49 -4.28 5.37 -2.45
N LEU A 50 -3.01 5.10 -2.17
CA LEU A 50 -2.56 4.50 -0.91
C LEU A 50 -2.79 5.45 0.28
N GLU A 51 -2.49 6.75 0.14
CA GLU A 51 -2.80 7.74 1.18
C GLU A 51 -4.29 7.75 1.53
N GLN A 52 -5.18 7.70 0.52
CA GLN A 52 -6.61 7.66 0.77
C GLN A 52 -7.03 6.41 1.54
N ILE A 53 -6.46 5.24 1.23
CA ILE A 53 -6.73 3.99 1.95
C ILE A 53 -6.25 4.10 3.41
N PHE A 54 -5.03 4.56 3.64
CA PHE A 54 -4.45 4.60 4.99
C PHE A 54 -5.08 5.66 5.89
N ILE A 55 -5.49 6.80 5.33
CA ILE A 55 -6.13 7.90 6.08
C ILE A 55 -7.61 7.59 6.34
N ASN A 56 -8.37 7.16 5.33
CA ASN A 56 -9.83 7.12 5.42
C ASN A 56 -10.40 5.74 5.73
N ASN A 57 -9.69 4.66 5.39
CA ASN A 57 -10.25 3.31 5.45
C ASN A 57 -9.68 2.46 6.58
N LEU A 58 -8.45 2.74 6.99
CA LEU A 58 -7.70 1.87 7.89
C LEU A 58 -7.27 2.56 9.20
N GLU A 59 -7.56 3.86 9.37
CA GLU A 59 -7.22 4.64 10.58
C GLU A 59 -5.80 4.41 11.12
N THR A 60 -4.84 4.16 10.21
CA THR A 60 -3.45 3.74 10.48
C THR A 60 -2.61 4.73 11.29
N GLY A 61 -3.12 5.94 11.55
CA GLY A 61 -2.31 7.06 12.02
C GLY A 61 -1.34 7.59 10.96
N TYR A 62 -1.46 7.18 9.68
CA TYR A 62 -0.72 7.78 8.58
C TYR A 62 -1.00 9.28 8.52
N ASP A 63 0.08 10.06 8.37
CA ASP A 63 0.04 11.51 8.31
C ASP A 63 0.83 11.95 7.08
N ARG A 64 0.13 12.51 6.10
CA ARG A 64 0.71 13.00 4.85
C ARG A 64 1.66 14.18 5.04
N ASN A 65 1.63 14.85 6.20
CA ASN A 65 2.53 15.94 6.52
C ASN A 65 3.82 15.43 7.19
N ASN A 66 3.80 14.23 7.78
CA ASN A 66 4.95 13.61 8.39
C ASN A 66 5.94 13.07 7.33
N ASP A 67 7.17 13.58 7.36
CA ASP A 67 8.23 13.22 6.39
C ASP A 67 8.66 11.75 6.47
N GLU A 68 8.65 11.15 7.66
CA GLU A 68 8.95 9.74 7.84
C GLU A 68 7.87 8.86 7.20
N HIS A 69 6.60 9.21 7.40
CA HIS A 69 5.46 8.52 6.80
C HIS A 69 5.51 8.60 5.27
N LYS A 70 5.76 9.80 4.72
CA LYS A 70 5.95 10.00 3.27
C LYS A 70 7.09 9.15 2.72
N LYS A 71 8.24 9.10 3.41
CA LYS A 71 9.41 8.33 2.97
C LYS A 71 9.12 6.82 2.97
N LYS A 72 8.46 6.32 4.01
CA LYS A 72 8.05 4.91 4.09
C LYS A 72 7.06 4.57 2.97
N LEU A 73 6.06 5.41 2.75
CA LEU A 73 5.09 5.21 1.66
C LEU A 73 5.76 5.23 0.28
N ALA A 74 6.71 6.14 0.03
CA ALA A 74 7.45 6.18 -1.22
C ALA A 74 8.20 4.87 -1.50
N ALA A 75 8.81 4.26 -0.48
CA ALA A 75 9.47 2.96 -0.61
C ALA A 75 8.47 1.83 -0.95
N VAL A 76 7.27 1.85 -0.36
CA VAL A 76 6.19 0.89 -0.66
C VAL A 76 5.71 1.05 -2.10
N VAL A 77 5.47 2.29 -2.53
CA VAL A 77 5.05 2.63 -3.90
C VAL A 77 6.09 2.12 -4.91
N GLU A 78 7.37 2.35 -4.66
CA GLU A 78 8.45 1.87 -5.52
C GLU A 78 8.45 0.34 -5.65
N LYS A 79 8.30 -0.39 -4.52
CA LYS A 79 8.19 -1.86 -4.53
C LYS A 79 7.01 -2.34 -5.36
N ILE A 80 5.85 -1.70 -5.24
CA ILE A 80 4.63 -2.07 -5.97
C ILE A 80 4.80 -1.85 -7.48
N ILE A 81 5.38 -0.72 -7.90
CA ILE A 81 5.62 -0.43 -9.32
C ILE A 81 6.58 -1.46 -9.93
N LYS A 82 7.60 -1.90 -9.19
CA LYS A 82 8.56 -2.91 -9.64
C LYS A 82 7.92 -4.29 -9.90
N LEU A 83 6.73 -4.58 -9.38
CA LEU A 83 6.00 -5.82 -9.70
C LEU A 83 5.54 -5.90 -11.16
N GLN A 84 5.61 -4.78 -11.90
CA GLN A 84 5.25 -4.72 -13.32
C GLN A 84 6.42 -4.99 -14.26
N THR A 85 7.64 -4.99 -13.73
CA THR A 85 8.90 -5.16 -14.48
C THR A 85 9.25 -6.63 -14.62
#